data_AF-A0A0N4U5H2-F1
#
_entry.id   AF-A0A0N4U5H2-F1
#
_cell.length_a   1.000
_cell.length_b   1.000
_cell.length_c   1.000
_cell.angle_alpha   90.00
_cell.angle_beta   90.00
_cell.angle_gamma   90.00
#
_symmetry.space_group_name_H-M   'P 1'
#
loop_
_entity.id
_entity.type
_entity.pdbx_description
1 polymer ?
#
loop_
_entity_poly.entity_id
_entity_poly.type
_entity_poly.pdbx_seq_one_letter_code
_entity_poly.pdbx_strand_id
1 'polypeptide(L)'
;MAWYETYKIGCGMRTDCLESDPRFKYMLYIVCHYDPGGNMLNDPIYESGEPCSKCKRYPGSKCEKNLCAGGGPAVYCKDFYNNCNTLQQYCRMTTLPQDFKESLKKGCNKTCHYCTPI
;
A
#
# COMPACT_ATOMS: atom_id res chain seq x y z
N MET A 1 14.53 3.70 -1.89
CA MET A 1 14.31 3.00 -0.61
C MET A 1 12.83 2.69 -0.51
N ALA A 2 12.46 1.49 -0.10
CA ALA A 2 11.07 1.11 0.13
C ALA A 2 10.81 1.06 1.64
N TRP A 3 9.60 1.44 2.06
CA TRP A 3 9.16 1.33 3.44
C TRP A 3 8.47 -0.01 3.64
N TYR A 4 8.40 -0.51 4.87
CA TYR A 4 7.67 -1.75 5.18
C TYR A 4 6.20 -1.68 4.71
N GLU A 5 5.62 -0.48 4.68
CA GLU A 5 4.27 -0.28 4.19
C GLU A 5 4.19 -0.28 2.65
N THR A 6 5.26 0.08 1.93
CA THR A 6 5.29 0.11 0.46
C THR A 6 5.03 -1.28 -0.12
N TYR A 7 4.12 -1.38 -1.10
CA TYR A 7 3.79 -2.66 -1.75
C TYR A 7 3.52 -2.55 -3.26
N LYS A 8 3.45 -1.34 -3.81
CA LYS A 8 3.41 -1.10 -5.25
C LYS A 8 4.66 -0.35 -5.68
N ILE A 9 5.11 -0.67 -6.89
CA ILE A 9 6.11 0.09 -7.62
C ILE A 9 5.60 0.28 -9.04
N GLY A 10 5.72 1.50 -9.56
CA GLY A 10 5.43 1.82 -10.95
C GLY A 10 6.59 2.60 -11.54
N CYS A 11 7.08 2.19 -12.70
CA CYS A 11 8.19 2.85 -13.36
C CYS A 11 7.76 3.39 -14.73
N GLY A 12 8.17 4.63 -15.03
CA GLY A 12 8.08 5.23 -16.36
C GLY A 12 9.48 5.28 -16.98
N MET A 13 9.56 5.02 -18.29
CA MET A 13 10.82 5.12 -19.03
C MET A 13 10.70 6.12 -20.19
N ARG A 14 11.79 6.82 -20.49
CA ARG A 14 11.90 7.75 -21.61
C ARG A 14 13.35 7.82 -22.10
N THR A 15 13.58 7.89 -23.41
CA THR A 15 14.92 7.79 -24.02
C THR A 15 15.44 9.09 -24.63
N ASP A 16 14.60 10.12 -24.68
CA ASP A 16 14.78 11.40 -25.37
C ASP A 16 14.57 12.60 -24.42
N CYS A 17 14.75 12.42 -23.11
CA CYS A 17 14.55 13.51 -22.13
C CYS A 17 15.43 14.74 -22.37
N LEU A 18 16.58 14.58 -23.03
CA LEU A 18 17.57 15.63 -23.30
C LEU A 18 17.86 15.76 -24.81
N GLU A 19 16.82 15.82 -25.63
CA GLU A 19 16.97 15.91 -27.10
C GLU A 19 17.81 17.12 -27.57
N SER A 20 17.83 18.20 -26.79
CA SER A 20 18.61 19.41 -27.09
C SER A 20 20.13 19.23 -27.05
N ASP A 21 20.64 18.17 -26.40
CA ASP A 21 22.06 17.87 -26.34
C ASP A 21 22.37 16.55 -27.06
N PRO A 22 23.07 16.57 -28.21
CA PRO A 22 23.36 15.37 -28.98
C PRO A 22 24.17 14.33 -28.19
N ARG A 23 24.86 14.72 -27.10
CA ARG A 23 25.56 13.78 -26.19
C ARG A 23 24.60 12.88 -25.42
N PHE A 24 23.37 13.34 -25.18
CA PHE A 24 22.37 12.63 -24.37
C PHE A 24 21.19 12.11 -25.20
N LYS A 25 21.28 12.15 -26.54
CA LYS A 25 20.23 11.72 -27.48
C LYS A 25 19.70 10.30 -27.23
N TYR A 26 20.53 9.41 -26.68
CA TYR A 26 20.19 8.01 -26.37
C TYR A 26 20.11 7.72 -24.87
N MET A 27 20.00 8.76 -24.05
CA MET A 27 19.99 8.59 -22.60
C MET A 27 18.67 7.98 -22.14
N LEU A 28 18.73 6.76 -21.60
CA LEU A 28 17.59 6.09 -20.98
C LEU A 28 17.36 6.64 -19.57
N TYR A 29 16.22 7.28 -19.38
CA TYR A 29 15.72 7.72 -18.08
C TYR A 29 14.62 6.78 -17.59
N ILE A 30 14.78 6.28 -16.37
CA ILE A 30 13.75 5.49 -15.69
C ILE A 30 13.46 6.15 -14.35
N VAL A 31 12.20 6.46 -14.10
CA VAL A 31 11.73 6.99 -12.82
C VAL A 31 10.73 6.01 -12.24
N CYS A 32 10.98 5.55 -11.02
CA CYS A 32 10.08 4.65 -10.31
C CYS A 32 9.45 5.36 -9.11
N HIS A 33 8.13 5.22 -8.96
CA HIS A 33 7.39 5.62 -7.78
C HIS A 33 7.02 4.40 -6.95
N TYR A 34 7.05 4.60 -5.64
CA TYR A 34 6.69 3.61 -4.64
C TYR A 34 5.37 4.04 -3.99
N ASP A 35 4.42 3.12 -3.84
CA ASP A 35 3.12 3.39 -3.21
C ASP A 35 2.78 2.28 -2.18
N PRO A 36 2.38 2.65 -0.94
CA PRO A 36 2.52 3.95 -0.31
C PRO A 36 3.97 4.45 -0.38
N GLY A 37 4.10 5.75 -0.64
CA GLY A 37 5.38 6.42 -0.51
C GLY A 37 5.86 6.37 0.93
N GLY A 38 7.14 6.68 1.12
CA GLY A 38 7.67 6.93 2.45
C GLY A 38 8.49 8.21 2.44
N ASN A 39 9.61 8.18 3.15
CA ASN A 39 10.51 9.32 3.33
C ASN A 39 9.82 10.53 3.99
N MET A 40 8.86 10.25 4.87
CA MET A 40 8.19 11.25 5.68
C MET A 40 8.92 11.41 7.01
N LEU A 41 9.10 12.66 7.45
CA LEU A 41 9.77 12.95 8.71
C LEU A 41 9.00 12.31 9.87
N ASN A 42 9.72 11.63 10.77
CA ASN A 42 9.20 10.89 11.92
C ASN A 42 8.43 9.59 11.59
N ASP A 43 8.29 9.20 10.32
CA ASP A 43 7.69 7.91 9.98
C ASP A 43 8.74 6.78 9.98
N PRO A 44 8.45 5.63 10.62
CA PRO A 44 9.40 4.53 10.68
C PRO A 44 9.51 3.80 9.32
N ILE A 45 10.74 3.44 8.92
CA ILE A 45 10.98 2.62 7.72
C ILE A 45 10.47 1.18 7.93
N TYR A 46 10.59 0.66 9.15
CA TYR A 46 10.08 -0.64 9.58
C TYR A 46 9.45 -0.52 10.96
N GLU A 47 8.41 -1.30 11.23
CA GLU A 47 7.91 -1.48 12.59
C GLU A 47 8.86 -2.36 13.40
N SER A 48 9.03 -2.02 14.69
CA SER A 48 9.78 -2.86 15.63
C SER A 48 9.00 -4.13 15.98
N GLY A 49 9.68 -5.27 16.03
CA GLY A 49 9.12 -6.53 16.47
C GLY A 49 9.75 -7.74 15.78
N GLU A 50 9.18 -8.92 16.06
CA GLU A 50 9.59 -10.17 15.41
C GLU A 50 9.40 -10.10 13.89
N PRO A 51 10.41 -10.47 13.09
CA PRO A 51 10.28 -10.56 11.64
C PRO A 51 9.09 -11.43 11.25
N CYS A 52 8.44 -11.09 10.13
CA CYS A 52 7.29 -11.80 9.60
C CYS A 52 6.02 -11.88 10.47
N SER A 53 6.01 -11.32 11.69
CA SER A 53 4.83 -11.31 12.58
C SER A 53 3.57 -10.71 11.96
N LYS A 54 3.74 -9.92 10.89
CA LYS A 54 2.66 -9.25 10.14
C LYS A 54 2.63 -9.58 8.64
N CYS A 55 3.08 -10.77 8.22
CA CYS A 55 2.95 -11.25 6.82
C CYS A 55 1.50 -11.63 6.43
N LYS A 56 0.55 -10.70 6.57
CA LYS A 56 -0.88 -10.93 6.31
C LYS A 56 -1.41 -10.17 5.09
N ARG A 57 -0.58 -9.30 4.49
CA ARG A 57 -0.97 -8.49 3.32
C ARG A 57 -1.30 -9.35 2.11
N TYR A 58 -0.53 -10.41 1.85
CA TYR A 58 -0.85 -11.36 0.79
C TYR A 58 -1.29 -12.67 1.47
N PRO A 59 -2.55 -13.11 1.30
CA PRO A 59 -3.03 -14.35 1.89
C PRO A 59 -2.13 -15.53 1.48
N GLY A 60 -1.63 -16.29 2.45
CA GLY A 60 -0.74 -17.42 2.18
C GLY A 60 0.74 -17.05 1.96
N SER A 61 1.14 -15.80 2.23
CA SER A 61 2.57 -15.47 2.37
C SER A 61 3.24 -16.38 3.39
N LYS A 62 4.50 -16.72 3.12
CA LYS A 62 5.37 -17.48 4.02
C LYS A 62 6.50 -16.60 4.51
N CYS A 63 7.05 -16.91 5.67
CA CYS A 63 8.28 -16.28 6.12
C CYS A 63 9.47 -17.04 5.53
N GLU A 64 10.25 -16.40 4.68
CA GLU A 64 11.49 -16.95 4.15
C GLU A 64 12.63 -16.01 4.48
N LYS A 65 13.64 -16.49 5.23
CA LYS A 65 14.81 -15.69 5.62
C LYS A 65 14.43 -14.32 6.20
N ASN A 66 13.45 -14.31 7.11
CA ASN A 66 12.90 -13.10 7.75
C ASN A 66 12.17 -12.12 6.81
N LEU A 67 11.77 -12.56 5.61
CA LEU A 67 10.97 -11.78 4.64
C LEU A 67 9.61 -12.46 4.38
N CYS A 68 8.57 -11.65 4.14
CA CYS A 68 7.28 -12.15 3.65
C CYS A 68 7.42 -12.49 2.15
N ALA A 69 7.34 -13.77 1.80
CA ALA A 69 7.49 -14.27 0.44
C ALA A 69 6.20 -14.96 -0.05
N GLY A 70 5.85 -14.71 -1.31
CA GLY A 70 4.69 -15.31 -1.97
C GLY A 70 3.34 -14.92 -1.35
N GLY A 71 2.33 -15.74 -1.64
CA GLY A 71 0.92 -15.50 -1.28
C GLY A 71 0.07 -15.22 -2.53
N GLY A 72 -1.23 -15.06 -2.29
CA GLY A 72 -2.23 -14.69 -3.30
C GLY A 72 -2.16 -13.21 -3.68
N PRO A 73 -3.19 -12.66 -4.34
CA PRO A 73 -3.24 -11.24 -4.67
C PRO A 73 -3.08 -10.39 -3.40
N ALA A 74 -2.40 -9.26 -3.54
CA ALA A 74 -2.22 -8.33 -2.43
C ALA A 74 -3.61 -7.91 -1.90
N VAL A 75 -3.80 -7.91 -0.60
CA VAL A 75 -5.02 -7.41 0.03
C VAL A 75 -4.77 -6.02 0.59
N TYR A 76 -5.58 -5.06 0.18
CA TYR A 76 -5.58 -3.70 0.70
C TYR A 76 -6.37 -3.62 2.01
N CYS A 77 -5.69 -3.25 3.11
CA CYS A 77 -6.25 -3.33 4.46
C CYS A 77 -5.68 -2.21 5.37
N LYS A 78 -6.19 -0.98 5.22
CA LYS A 78 -5.82 0.23 5.97
C LYS A 78 -7.06 1.07 6.33
N ASP A 79 -7.06 1.60 7.55
CA ASP A 79 -7.99 2.65 7.95
C ASP A 79 -7.43 4.02 7.59
N PHE A 80 -8.18 4.83 6.86
CA PHE A 80 -7.86 6.20 6.49
C PHE A 80 -8.47 7.25 7.43
N TYR A 81 -9.63 6.94 8.01
CA TYR A 81 -10.27 7.85 8.96
C TYR A 81 -9.78 7.57 10.38
N ASN A 82 -9.45 8.65 11.10
CA ASN A 82 -8.99 8.55 12.49
C ASN A 82 -10.09 8.06 13.45
N ASN A 83 -11.36 8.19 13.06
CA ASN A 83 -12.52 7.79 13.86
C ASN A 83 -13.07 6.40 13.51
N CYS A 84 -12.32 5.56 12.77
CA CYS A 84 -12.79 4.22 12.39
C CYS A 84 -13.20 3.35 13.57
N ASN A 85 -12.51 3.44 14.71
CA ASN A 85 -12.88 2.74 15.95
C ASN A 85 -14.28 3.16 16.44
N THR A 86 -14.61 4.45 16.37
CA THR A 86 -15.96 4.96 16.70
C THR A 86 -16.99 4.52 15.67
N LEU A 87 -16.58 4.40 14.41
CA LEU A 87 -17.46 3.96 13.33
C LEU A 87 -17.67 2.44 13.29
N GLN A 88 -16.96 1.67 14.12
CA GLN A 88 -16.98 0.20 14.09
C GLN A 88 -18.39 -0.38 14.23
N GLN A 89 -19.26 0.27 15.02
CA GLN A 89 -20.65 -0.15 15.21
C GLN A 89 -21.46 -0.13 13.90
N TYR A 90 -21.10 0.73 12.95
CA TYR A 90 -21.78 0.87 11.67
C TYR A 90 -21.37 -0.20 10.66
N CYS A 91 -20.20 -0.84 10.82
CA CYS A 91 -19.67 -1.83 9.87
C CYS A 91 -20.58 -3.04 9.64
N ARG A 92 -21.51 -3.32 10.55
CA ARG A 92 -22.45 -4.46 10.47
C ARG A 92 -23.90 -4.04 10.28
N MET A 93 -24.19 -2.75 10.21
CA MET A 93 -25.57 -2.27 10.06
C MET A 93 -26.04 -2.41 8.61
N THR A 94 -27.13 -3.15 8.42
CA THR A 94 -27.73 -3.41 7.10
C THR A 94 -28.60 -2.25 6.62
N THR A 95 -29.10 -1.41 7.53
CA THR A 95 -30.01 -0.30 7.25
C THR A 95 -29.32 1.00 6.81
N LEU A 96 -27.99 1.02 6.76
CA LEU A 96 -27.25 2.23 6.39
C LEU A 96 -27.42 2.60 4.92
N PRO A 97 -27.43 3.91 4.60
CA PRO A 97 -27.32 4.42 3.23
C PRO A 97 -26.14 3.79 2.49
N GLN A 98 -26.33 3.50 1.19
CA GLN A 98 -25.34 2.77 0.40
C GLN A 98 -24.03 3.54 0.25
N ASP A 99 -24.12 4.85 0.03
CA ASP A 99 -23.00 5.79 0.01
C ASP A 99 -22.19 5.75 1.31
N PHE A 100 -22.86 5.67 2.46
CA PHE A 100 -22.18 5.55 3.75
C PHE A 100 -21.50 4.18 3.92
N LYS A 101 -22.14 3.08 3.50
CA LYS A 101 -21.49 1.75 3.47
C LYS A 101 -20.25 1.76 2.58
N GLU A 102 -20.32 2.39 1.41
CA GLU A 102 -19.18 2.55 0.52
C GLU A 102 -18.08 3.43 1.14
N SER A 103 -18.45 4.47 1.90
CA SER A 103 -17.49 5.28 2.66
C SER A 103 -16.77 4.44 3.73
N LEU A 104 -17.47 3.58 4.48
CA LEU A 104 -16.83 2.68 5.44
C LEU A 104 -15.92 1.65 4.77
N LYS A 105 -16.32 1.09 3.63
CA LYS A 105 -15.48 0.19 2.83
C LYS A 105 -14.20 0.86 2.34
N LYS A 106 -14.26 2.14 1.96
CA LYS A 106 -13.08 2.87 1.47
C LYS A 106 -12.21 3.41 2.60
N GLY A 107 -12.83 3.95 3.66
CA GLY A 107 -12.16 4.72 4.69
C GLY A 107 -11.83 3.96 5.97
N CYS A 108 -12.55 2.87 6.29
CA CYS A 108 -12.38 2.09 7.51
C CYS A 108 -12.31 0.57 7.23
N ASN A 109 -11.61 0.19 6.15
CA ASN A 109 -11.66 -1.18 5.67
C ASN A 109 -11.03 -2.18 6.66
N LYS A 110 -10.05 -1.76 7.46
CA LYS A 110 -9.31 -2.64 8.37
C LYS A 110 -10.14 -2.84 9.62
N THR A 111 -10.67 -1.76 10.18
CA THR A 111 -11.60 -1.80 11.33
C THR A 111 -12.90 -2.56 10.99
N CYS A 112 -13.46 -2.35 9.80
CA CYS A 112 -14.69 -3.02 9.37
C CYS A 112 -14.47 -4.41 8.74
N HIS A 113 -13.22 -4.87 8.58
CA HIS A 113 -12.87 -6.09 7.87
C HIS A 113 -13.35 -6.15 6.40
N TYR A 114 -13.41 -5.02 5.72
CA TYR A 114 -13.72 -4.91 4.28
C TYR A 114 -12.46 -4.95 3.39
N CYS A 115 -11.41 -5.64 3.82
CA CYS A 115 -10.16 -5.63 3.09
C CYS A 115 -10.33 -6.31 1.73
N THR A 116 -10.02 -5.58 0.65
CA THR A 116 -10.22 -6.04 -0.73
C THR A 116 -8.92 -6.52 -1.35
N PRO A 117 -8.93 -7.48 -2.27
CA PRO A 117 -7.80 -7.69 -3.17
C PRO A 117 -7.49 -6.39 -3.94
N ILE A 118 -6.22 -6.19 -4.26
CA ILE A 118 -5.69 -5.13 -5.15
C ILE A 118 -5.74 -5.63 -6.59
#